data_AF-V2YE18-F1
#
_entry.id   AF-V2YE18-F1
#
_cell.length_a   1.000
_cell.length_b   1.000
_cell.length_c   1.000
_cell.angle_alpha   90.00
_cell.angle_beta   90.00
_cell.angle_gamma   90.00
#
_symmetry.space_group_name_H-M   'P 1'
#
loop_
_entity.id
_entity.type
_entity.pdbx_description
1 polymer ?
#
loop_
_entity_poly.entity_id
_entity_poly.type
_entity_poly.pdbx_seq_one_letter_code
_entity_poly.pdbx_strand_id
1 'polypeptide(L)'
;MDLHMREFDGTTFGMSVEASSPAFRRMKKNAFTGKIKPRGSWSERAVRCVRAADVAAVMGKVGWLVKELRCMETIRWGNDGTEYYIIYEKEVKNEQLF
;
A
#
# COMPACT_ATOMS: atom_id res chain seq x y z
N MET A 1 12.90 -4.70 -11.35
CA MET A 1 11.55 -5.20 -10.98
C MET A 1 10.71 -3.98 -10.80
N ASP A 2 9.48 -3.98 -11.31
CA ASP A 2 8.65 -2.79 -11.22
C ASP A 2 7.59 -2.95 -10.13
N LEU A 3 7.45 -1.89 -9.35
CA LEU A 3 6.37 -1.69 -8.42
C LEU A 3 5.32 -0.84 -9.12
N HIS A 4 4.12 -1.35 -9.25
CA HIS A 4 2.97 -0.61 -9.76
C HIS A 4 2.11 -0.18 -8.59
N MET A 5 1.76 1.10 -8.53
CA MET A 5 0.78 1.61 -7.58
C MET A 5 -0.45 2.10 -8.31
N ARG A 6 -1.64 1.83 -7.76
CA ARG A 6 -2.91 2.35 -8.24
C ARG A 6 -3.41 3.40 -7.26
N GLU A 7 -3.74 4.57 -7.75
CA GLU A 7 -4.41 5.63 -7.01
C GLU A 7 -5.91 5.35 -6.86
N PHE A 8 -6.53 6.06 -5.92
CA PHE A 8 -7.96 5.94 -5.66
C PHE A 8 -8.87 6.39 -6.82
N ASP A 9 -8.36 7.14 -7.79
CA ASP A 9 -9.08 7.53 -9.01
C ASP A 9 -8.92 6.49 -10.15
N GLY A 10 -8.13 5.43 -9.93
CA GLY A 10 -7.84 4.38 -10.91
C GLY A 10 -6.54 4.60 -11.70
N THR A 11 -5.88 5.75 -11.56
CA THR A 11 -4.61 6.04 -12.22
C THR A 11 -3.52 5.09 -11.70
N THR A 12 -2.72 4.51 -12.61
CA THR A 12 -1.66 3.55 -12.23
C THR A 12 -0.30 4.06 -12.66
N PHE A 13 0.66 4.04 -11.75
CA PHE A 13 2.05 4.45 -11.98
C PHE A 13 3.01 3.30 -11.71
N GLY A 14 4.12 3.27 -12.44
CA GLY A 14 5.20 2.31 -12.24
C GLY A 14 6.45 3.00 -11.70
N MET A 15 7.16 2.34 -10.80
CA MET A 15 8.51 2.72 -10.40
C MET A 15 9.44 1.51 -10.40
N SER A 16 10.68 1.69 -10.85
CA SER A 16 11.67 0.63 -10.76
C SER A 16 12.19 0.50 -9.34
N VAL A 17 12.27 -0.72 -8.85
CA VAL A 17 12.79 -1.06 -7.52
C VAL A 17 13.83 -2.17 -7.65
N GLU A 18 14.97 -1.99 -6.99
CA GLU A 18 15.97 -3.04 -6.87
C GLU A 18 15.42 -4.21 -6.04
N ALA A 19 15.46 -5.43 -6.59
CA ALA A 19 14.96 -6.61 -5.89
C ALA A 19 15.74 -6.91 -4.58
N SER A 20 17.00 -6.47 -4.52
CA SER A 20 17.89 -6.54 -3.37
C SER A 20 17.58 -5.50 -2.28
N SER A 21 16.76 -4.48 -2.58
CA SER A 21 16.46 -3.38 -1.65
C SER A 21 15.95 -3.90 -0.30
N PRO A 22 16.58 -3.51 0.82
CA PRO A 22 16.13 -3.91 2.16
C PRO A 22 14.69 -3.49 2.45
N ALA A 23 14.29 -2.29 2.02
CA ALA A 23 12.92 -1.79 2.19
C ALA A 23 11.91 -2.66 1.44
N PHE A 24 12.23 -3.04 0.19
CA PHE A 24 11.35 -3.90 -0.61
C PHE A 24 11.23 -5.31 -0.04
N ARG A 25 12.34 -5.88 0.43
CA ARG A 25 12.34 -7.18 1.11
C ARG A 25 11.50 -7.14 2.39
N ARG A 26 11.62 -6.08 3.18
CA ARG A 26 10.82 -5.87 4.39
C ARG A 26 9.34 -5.77 4.08
N MET A 27 8.95 -4.94 3.11
CA MET A 27 7.56 -4.78 2.67
C MET A 27 6.93 -6.13 2.28
N LYS A 28 7.62 -6.92 1.46
CA LYS A 28 7.14 -8.26 1.06
C LYS A 28 7.00 -9.21 2.25
N LYS A 29 7.97 -9.21 3.17
CA LYS A 29 7.95 -10.04 4.38
C LYS A 29 6.80 -9.65 5.31
N ASN A 30 6.46 -8.36 5.35
CA ASN A 30 5.39 -7.81 6.19
C ASN A 30 4.01 -7.87 5.55
N ALA A 31 3.91 -8.30 4.28
CA ALA A 31 2.63 -8.46 3.62
C ALA A 31 1.78 -9.49 4.36
N PHE A 32 0.49 -9.20 4.53
CA PHE A 32 -0.42 -10.01 5.33
C PHE A 32 -1.77 -10.15 4.65
N THR A 33 -2.61 -11.05 5.14
CA THR A 33 -4.01 -11.14 4.72
C THR A 33 -4.87 -10.38 5.72
N GLY A 34 -5.64 -9.40 5.25
CA GLY A 34 -6.55 -8.60 6.07
C GLY A 34 -7.97 -8.65 5.53
N LYS A 35 -8.97 -8.50 6.40
CA LYS A 35 -10.35 -8.24 5.98
C LYS A 35 -10.53 -6.76 5.75
N ILE A 36 -10.93 -6.38 4.54
CA ILE A 36 -11.28 -4.99 4.22
C ILE A 36 -12.59 -4.98 3.44
N LYS A 37 -13.23 -3.81 3.38
CA LYS A 37 -14.29 -3.53 2.41
C LYS A 37 -13.68 -2.69 1.28
N PRO A 38 -13.37 -3.28 0.10
CA PRO A 38 -12.84 -2.52 -1.03
C PRO A 38 -13.78 -1.40 -1.45
N ARG A 39 -13.23 -0.33 -2.01
CA ARG A 39 -14.05 0.77 -2.53
C ARG A 39 -14.97 0.25 -3.64
N GLY A 40 -16.24 0.63 -3.59
CA GLY A 40 -17.27 0.11 -4.50
C GLY A 40 -17.82 -1.28 -4.15
N SER A 41 -17.25 -1.97 -3.15
CA SER A 41 -17.80 -3.24 -2.64
C SER A 41 -18.80 -2.98 -1.52
N TRP A 42 -19.86 -3.80 -1.49
CA TRP A 42 -20.84 -3.80 -0.41
C TRP A 42 -20.46 -4.72 0.75
N SER A 43 -19.55 -5.67 0.52
CA SER A 43 -19.15 -6.71 1.48
C SER A 43 -17.65 -6.68 1.78
N GLU A 44 -17.30 -7.06 3.00
CA GLU A 44 -15.91 -7.33 3.39
C GLU A 44 -15.38 -8.59 2.72
N ARG A 45 -14.09 -8.59 2.38
CA ARG A 45 -13.38 -9.74 1.82
C ARG A 45 -11.97 -9.83 2.41
N ALA A 46 -11.45 -11.04 2.51
CA ALA A 46 -10.06 -11.27 2.87
C ALA A 46 -9.17 -11.01 1.64
N VAL A 47 -8.25 -10.06 1.74
CA VAL A 47 -7.37 -9.65 0.66
C VAL A 47 -5.92 -9.56 1.14
N ARG A 48 -4.97 -9.56 0.20
CA ARG A 48 -3.57 -9.28 0.50
C ARG A 48 -3.38 -7.80 0.78
N CYS A 49 -2.59 -7.50 1.80
CA CYS A 49 -2.40 -6.16 2.34
C CYS A 49 -0.92 -5.87 2.60
N VAL A 50 -0.56 -4.60 2.55
CA VAL A 50 0.72 -4.06 3.02
C VAL A 50 0.46 -2.80 3.84
N ARG A 51 1.39 -2.44 4.74
CA ARG A 51 1.29 -1.20 5.51
C ARG A 51 1.79 -0.02 4.69
N ALA A 52 1.09 1.10 4.76
CA ALA A 52 1.49 2.35 4.10
C ALA A 52 2.92 2.78 4.44
N ALA A 53 3.36 2.55 5.68
CA ALA A 53 4.72 2.85 6.12
C ALA A 53 5.79 2.04 5.37
N ASP A 54 5.51 0.76 5.08
CA ASP A 54 6.42 -0.10 4.31
C ASP A 54 6.46 0.33 2.84
N VAL A 55 5.31 0.69 2.26
CA VAL A 55 5.23 1.21 0.88
C VAL A 55 5.99 2.54 0.75
N ALA A 56 5.77 3.47 1.68
CA ALA A 56 6.47 4.75 1.70
C ALA A 56 7.99 4.57 1.80
N ALA A 57 8.47 3.59 2.58
CA ALA A 57 9.89 3.27 2.68
C ALA A 57 10.47 2.74 1.36
N VAL A 58 9.70 1.94 0.60
CA VAL A 58 10.12 1.48 -0.74
C VAL A 58 10.17 2.63 -1.74
N MET A 59 9.20 3.55 -1.66
CA MET A 59 9.11 4.73 -2.51
C MET A 59 10.18 5.79 -2.24
N GLY A 60 10.87 5.71 -1.10
CA GLY A 60 11.96 6.62 -0.75
C GLY A 60 11.52 8.09 -0.78
N LYS A 61 12.15 8.89 -1.65
CA LYS A 61 11.88 10.34 -1.75
C LYS A 61 10.44 10.69 -2.13
N VAL A 62 9.73 9.80 -2.82
CA VAL A 62 8.32 10.01 -3.21
C VAL A 62 7.34 9.34 -2.25
N GLY A 63 7.82 8.77 -1.14
CA GLY A 63 6.99 8.09 -0.14
C GLY A 63 5.97 9.00 0.58
N TRP A 64 6.13 10.32 0.49
CA TRP A 64 5.16 11.31 1.01
C TRP A 64 3.79 11.21 0.32
N LEU A 65 3.72 10.80 -0.94
CA LEU A 65 2.45 10.54 -1.66
C LEU A 65 1.60 9.47 -0.96
N VAL A 66 2.27 8.50 -0.35
CA VAL A 66 1.61 7.45 0.43
C VAL A 66 1.42 7.94 1.85
N LYS A 67 2.49 8.30 2.56
CA LYS A 67 2.43 8.55 4.01
C LYS A 67 1.56 9.76 4.38
N GLU A 68 1.64 10.83 3.60
CA GLU A 68 1.01 12.12 3.91
C GLU A 68 -0.27 12.31 3.12
N LEU A 69 -0.19 12.26 1.79
CA LEU A 69 -1.36 12.49 0.94
C LEU A 69 -2.30 11.30 0.83
N ARG A 70 -1.83 10.08 1.16
CA ARG A 70 -2.63 8.84 1.13
C ARG A 70 -3.35 8.63 -0.20
N CYS A 71 -2.67 8.91 -1.31
CA CYS A 71 -3.28 8.87 -2.65
C CYS A 71 -3.42 7.45 -3.23
N MET A 72 -2.70 6.49 -2.67
CA MET A 72 -2.54 5.16 -3.25
C MET A 72 -3.49 4.15 -2.61
N GLU A 73 -4.22 3.40 -3.43
CA GLU A 73 -5.14 2.36 -2.98
C GLU A 73 -4.45 0.99 -2.88
N THR A 74 -3.72 0.59 -3.93
CA THR A 74 -3.10 -0.73 -4.03
C THR A 74 -1.69 -0.66 -4.58
N ILE A 75 -0.87 -1.66 -4.28
CA ILE A 75 0.37 -1.94 -4.98
C ILE A 75 0.37 -3.34 -5.61
N ARG A 76 1.15 -3.50 -6.67
CA ARG A 76 1.49 -4.79 -7.28
C ARG A 76 2.98 -4.82 -7.56
N TRP A 77 3.62 -5.96 -7.35
CA TRP A 77 5.00 -6.18 -7.77
C TRP A 77 5.11 -7.52 -8.50
N GLY A 78 5.95 -7.57 -9.53
CA GLY A 78 6.12 -8.77 -10.34
C GLY A 78 4.96 -9.03 -11.29
N ASN A 79 4.90 -10.25 -11.82
CA ASN A 79 4.07 -10.60 -12.98
C ASN A 79 2.84 -11.46 -12.63
N ASP A 80 2.59 -11.77 -11.36
CA ASP A 80 1.51 -12.67 -10.95
C ASP A 80 0.13 -11.99 -10.90
N GLY A 81 0.08 -10.67 -11.14
CA GLY A 81 -1.16 -9.91 -11.11
C GLY A 81 -1.70 -9.65 -9.70
N THR A 82 -1.02 -10.09 -8.64
CA THR A 82 -1.52 -9.98 -7.27
C THR A 82 -1.52 -8.53 -6.80
N GLU A 83 -2.70 -7.99 -6.54
CA GLU A 83 -2.87 -6.67 -5.93
C GLU A 83 -2.85 -6.77 -4.40
N TYR A 84 -2.13 -5.86 -3.77
CA TYR A 84 -2.04 -5.70 -2.33
C TYR A 84 -2.64 -4.36 -1.94
N TYR A 85 -3.65 -4.38 -1.08
CA TYR A 85 -4.27 -3.18 -0.55
C TYR A 85 -3.34 -2.48 0.45
N ILE A 86 -3.24 -1.16 0.33
CA ILE A 86 -2.44 -0.35 1.23
C ILE A 86 -3.29 -0.01 2.45
N ILE A 87 -2.83 -0.47 3.61
CA ILE A 87 -3.46 -0.17 4.89
C ILE A 87 -2.74 1.03 5.49
N TYR A 88 -3.45 2.15 5.47
CA TYR A 88 -3.10 3.33 6.23
C TYR A 88 -3.50 3.09 7.68
N GLU A 89 -2.52 2.93 8.56
CA GLU A 89 -2.79 3.00 9.99
C GLU A 89 -3.49 4.33 10.26
N LYS A 90 -4.63 4.28 10.94
CA LYS A 90 -5.16 5.48 11.56
C LYS A 90 -4.06 5.95 12.52
N GLU A 91 -3.67 7.21 12.43
CA GLU A 91 -3.05 7.84 13.59
C GLU A 91 -3.99 7.53 14.75
N VAL A 92 -3.50 6.84 15.79
CA VAL A 92 -4.16 6.81 17.07
C VAL A 92 -4.05 8.23 17.60
N LYS A 93 -4.84 9.14 17.04
CA LYS A 93 -5.19 10.38 17.71
C LYS A 93 -6.02 9.91 18.90
N ASN A 94 -5.46 10.13 20.08
CA ASN A 94 -6.14 10.01 21.34
C ASN A 94 -7.60 10.47 21.22
N GLU A 95 -8.44 9.74 21.93
CA GLU A 95 -9.80 10.10 22.30
C GLU A 95 -9.99 11.60 22.57
N GLN A 96 -11.22 12.02 22.24
CA GLN A 96 -11.91 13.22 22.72
C GLN A 96 -11.35 14.55 22.19
N LEU A 97 -12.20 15.26 21.45
CA LEU A 97 -12.59 16.65 21.74
C LEU A 97 -13.76 17.05 20.82
N PHE A 98 -14.89 17.28 21.50
CA PHE A 98 -16.20 17.85 21.10
C PHE A 98 -17.16 16.95 20.32
#